data_AF-A0A524B4B0-F1
#
_entry.id   AF-A0A524B4B0-F1
#
_cell.length_a   1.000
_cell.length_b   1.000
_cell.length_c   1.000
_cell.angle_alpha   90.00
_cell.angle_beta   90.00
_cell.angle_gamma   90.00
#
_symmetry.space_group_name_H-M   'P 1'
#
loop_
_entity.id
_entity.type
_entity.pdbx_description
1 polymer ?
#
loop_
_entity_poly.entity_id
_entity_poly.type
_entity_poly.pdbx_seq_one_letter_code
_entity_poly.pdbx_strand_id
1 'polypeptide(L)'
;MNGSKNVVGIDIAKRVFQLHWIDRETGEIVSLQLKREKFLEHFANRRACLIGMEACGGAQHWARKLTVMGHQVKLLPGKAVKGFVTGNKNDRQDARAIWTAVQQPHVKAVAIKSEEQQAMLALHRMRSQLVKFRTAQINGLRGLL
;
A
#
# COMPACT_ATOMS: atom_id res chain seq x y z
N MET A 1 -25.33 7.33 -6.78
CA MET A 1 -25.73 7.20 -5.37
C MET A 1 -24.65 6.40 -4.63
N ASN A 2 -23.67 7.07 -4.03
CA ASN A 2 -22.58 6.40 -3.32
C ASN A 2 -23.05 5.97 -1.94
N GLY A 3 -23.61 4.75 -1.87
CA GLY A 3 -23.83 4.04 -0.62
C GLY A 3 -22.54 4.10 0.20
N SER A 4 -22.65 4.66 1.39
CA SER A 4 -21.54 5.03 2.23
C SER A 4 -20.71 3.76 2.56
N LYS A 5 -19.56 3.57 1.89
CA LYS A 5 -18.68 2.40 2.12
C LYS A 5 -17.80 2.62 3.35
N ASN A 6 -17.74 1.65 4.26
CA ASN A 6 -16.74 1.64 5.35
C ASN A 6 -15.34 1.75 4.75
N VAL A 7 -14.53 2.68 5.26
CA VAL A 7 -13.18 2.96 4.76
C VAL A 7 -12.16 2.49 5.78
N VAL A 8 -11.15 1.75 5.34
CA VAL A 8 -10.05 1.27 6.17
C VAL A 8 -8.73 1.72 5.56
N GLY A 9 -7.91 2.44 6.31
CA GLY A 9 -6.52 2.71 5.97
C GLY A 9 -5.63 1.64 6.57
N ILE A 10 -4.67 1.15 5.78
CA ILE A 10 -3.78 0.07 6.20
C ILE A 10 -2.36 0.46 5.85
N ASP A 11 -1.53 0.57 6.88
CA ASP A 11 -0.08 0.58 6.73
C ASP A 11 0.47 -0.85 6.90
N ILE A 12 1.34 -1.27 5.98
CA ILE A 12 1.84 -2.64 5.93
C ILE A 12 3.36 -2.67 6.09
N ALA A 13 3.83 -3.47 7.06
CA ALA A 13 5.25 -3.74 7.27
C ALA A 13 5.60 -5.21 6.99
N LYS A 14 6.76 -5.67 7.47
CA LYS A 14 7.22 -7.06 7.22
C LYS A 14 6.36 -8.10 7.95
N ARG A 15 6.01 -7.85 9.21
CA ARG A 15 5.39 -8.83 10.13
C ARG A 15 4.08 -8.36 10.74
N VAL A 16 3.90 -7.06 10.88
CA VAL A 16 2.77 -6.47 11.60
C VAL A 16 2.24 -5.31 10.80
N PHE A 17 0.93 -5.24 10.62
CA PHE A 17 0.23 -4.21 9.88
C PHE A 17 -0.58 -3.36 10.85
N GLN A 18 -0.75 -2.09 10.51
CA GLN A 18 -1.55 -1.17 11.29
C GLN A 18 -2.79 -0.77 10.49
N LEU A 19 -3.96 -1.03 11.07
CA LEU A 19 -5.25 -0.69 10.49
C LEU A 19 -5.81 0.53 11.21
N HIS A 20 -6.52 1.35 10.46
CA HIS A 20 -7.26 2.51 10.96
C HIS A 20 -8.61 2.62 10.26
N TRP A 21 -9.68 2.78 11.04
CA TRP A 21 -11.00 3.16 10.51
C TRP A 21 -11.81 3.89 11.58
N ILE A 22 -12.90 4.52 11.15
CA ILE A 22 -13.90 5.10 12.05
C ILE A 22 -15.15 4.25 11.92
N ASP A 23 -15.64 3.75 13.05
CA ASP A 23 -16.93 3.08 13.10
C ASP A 23 -18.04 4.09 12.81
N ARG A 24 -18.97 3.73 11.93
CA ARG A 24 -19.97 4.67 11.44
C ARG A 24 -21.21 4.77 12.29
N GLU A 25 -21.46 3.76 13.11
CA GLU A 25 -22.60 3.74 14.02
C GLU A 25 -22.21 4.45 15.32
N THR A 26 -21.01 4.18 15.83
CA THR A 26 -20.56 4.74 17.12
C THR A 26 -19.68 5.98 16.99
N GLY A 27 -19.09 6.23 15.82
CA GLY A 27 -18.07 7.27 15.64
C GLY A 27 -16.71 6.93 16.25
N GLU A 28 -16.55 5.71 16.78
CA GLU A 28 -15.32 5.29 17.45
C GLU A 28 -14.16 5.20 16.46
N ILE A 29 -13.01 5.75 16.85
CA ILE A 29 -11.76 5.62 16.09
C ILE A 29 -11.11 4.31 16.48
N VAL A 30 -11.07 3.37 15.54
CA VAL A 30 -10.41 2.08 15.75
C VAL A 30 -9.00 2.11 15.16
N SER A 31 -8.03 1.75 15.98
CA SER A 31 -6.62 1.61 15.61
C SER A 31 -6.13 0.24 16.03
N LEU A 32 -5.99 -0.67 15.06
CA LEU A 32 -5.73 -2.08 15.31
C LEU A 32 -4.39 -2.50 14.72
N GLN A 33 -3.53 -3.05 15.55
CA GLN A 33 -2.30 -3.71 15.13
C GLN A 33 -2.58 -5.19 14.86
N LEU A 34 -2.25 -5.68 13.67
CA LEU A 34 -2.57 -7.03 13.24
C LEU A 34 -1.33 -7.75 12.70
N LYS A 35 -1.09 -8.97 13.18
CA LYS A 35 -0.02 -9.81 12.63
C LYS A 35 -0.33 -10.19 11.19
N ARG A 36 0.70 -10.24 10.35
CA ARG A 36 0.60 -10.55 8.91
C ARG A 36 -0.18 -11.84 8.64
N GLU A 37 -0.01 -12.85 9.46
CA GLU A 37 -0.63 -14.18 9.30
C GLU A 37 -2.15 -14.14 9.54
N LYS A 38 -2.61 -13.19 10.36
CA LYS A 38 -4.03 -12.99 10.68
C LYS A 38 -4.73 -11.97 9.78
N PHE A 39 -3.99 -11.35 8.85
CA PHE A 39 -4.49 -10.28 8.02
C PHE A 39 -5.67 -10.70 7.14
N LEU A 40 -5.54 -11.80 6.40
CA LEU A 40 -6.59 -12.26 5.50
C LEU A 40 -7.81 -12.78 6.26
N GLU A 41 -7.60 -13.46 7.40
CA GLU A 41 -8.67 -13.94 8.28
C GLU A 41 -9.53 -12.77 8.81
N HIS A 42 -8.90 -11.65 9.17
CA HIS A 42 -9.62 -10.45 9.60
C HIS A 42 -10.55 -9.87 8.52
N PHE A 43 -10.13 -9.90 7.26
CA PHE A 43 -10.93 -9.37 6.15
C PHE A 43 -11.95 -10.38 5.60
N ALA A 44 -11.67 -11.68 5.70
CA ALA A 44 -12.61 -12.73 5.30
C ALA A 44 -13.94 -12.66 6.08
N ASN A 45 -13.90 -12.25 7.34
CA ASN A 45 -15.06 -12.11 8.21
C ASN A 45 -15.70 -10.71 8.16
N ARG A 46 -15.20 -9.80 7.31
CA ARG A 46 -15.65 -8.41 7.25
C ARG A 46 -16.50 -8.18 6.00
N ARG A 47 -17.57 -7.38 6.12
CA ARG A 47 -18.32 -6.89 4.96
C ARG A 47 -17.41 -6.12 4.00
N ALA A 48 -17.74 -6.19 2.70
CA ALA A 48 -17.03 -5.47 1.65
C ALA A 48 -16.86 -3.99 2.00
N CYS A 49 -15.65 -3.47 1.83
CA CYS A 49 -15.26 -2.13 2.27
C CYS A 49 -14.26 -1.51 1.29
N LEU A 50 -14.05 -0.19 1.42
CA LEU A 50 -12.99 0.52 0.71
C LEU A 50 -11.71 0.44 1.53
N ILE A 51 -10.64 -0.07 0.93
CA ILE A 51 -9.34 -0.24 1.58
C ILE A 51 -8.32 0.68 0.89
N GLY A 52 -7.72 1.57 1.66
CA GLY A 52 -6.54 2.33 1.28
C GLY A 52 -5.27 1.64 1.74
N MET A 53 -4.27 1.54 0.88
CA MET A 53 -2.92 1.06 1.21
C MET A 53 -1.87 1.89 0.48
N GLU A 54 -0.70 2.12 1.07
CA GLU A 54 0.43 2.69 0.33
C GLU A 54 0.97 1.66 -0.68
N ALA A 55 1.31 2.11 -1.88
CA ALA A 55 1.98 1.31 -2.89
C ALA A 55 3.44 1.01 -2.51
N CYS A 56 3.65 -0.02 -1.68
CA CYS A 56 4.96 -0.50 -1.26
C CYS A 56 5.27 -1.93 -1.77
N GLY A 57 6.42 -2.50 -1.38
CA GLY A 57 6.94 -3.77 -1.90
C GLY A 57 6.00 -4.99 -1.75
N GLY A 58 5.14 -5.00 -0.74
CA GLY A 58 4.15 -6.07 -0.53
C GLY A 58 2.72 -5.72 -0.97
N ALA A 59 2.44 -4.46 -1.29
CA ALA A 59 1.07 -3.96 -1.42
C ALA A 59 0.30 -4.60 -2.58
N GLN A 60 0.98 -4.89 -3.69
CA GLN A 60 0.36 -5.50 -4.87
C GLN A 60 -0.23 -6.89 -4.57
N HIS A 61 0.49 -7.73 -3.83
CA HIS A 61 0.01 -9.05 -3.44
C HIS A 61 -1.24 -8.96 -2.56
N TRP A 62 -1.20 -8.11 -1.53
CA TRP A 62 -2.33 -7.92 -0.63
C TRP A 62 -3.54 -7.32 -1.32
N ALA A 63 -3.33 -6.33 -2.19
CA ALA A 63 -4.40 -5.73 -2.97
C ALA A 63 -5.13 -6.76 -3.84
N ARG A 64 -4.39 -7.67 -4.52
CA ARG A 64 -5.00 -8.77 -5.27
C ARG A 64 -5.83 -9.68 -4.36
N LYS A 65 -5.27 -10.14 -3.23
CA LYS A 65 -5.98 -11.03 -2.29
C LYS A 65 -7.26 -10.39 -1.72
N LEU A 66 -7.20 -9.13 -1.30
CA LEU A 66 -8.35 -8.39 -0.78
C LEU A 66 -9.41 -8.11 -1.87
N THR A 67 -8.99 -7.87 -3.11
CA THR A 67 -9.91 -7.69 -4.24
C THR A 67 -10.70 -8.98 -4.52
N VAL A 68 -10.04 -10.13 -4.47
CA VAL A 68 -10.70 -11.45 -4.62
C VAL A 68 -11.73 -11.71 -3.51
N MET A 69 -11.49 -11.19 -2.30
CA MET A 69 -12.45 -11.25 -1.17
C MET A 69 -13.62 -10.26 -1.31
N GLY A 70 -13.70 -9.50 -2.40
CA GLY A 70 -14.79 -8.55 -2.66
C GLY A 70 -14.59 -7.15 -2.10
N HIS A 71 -13.43 -6.82 -1.53
CA HIS A 71 -13.12 -5.46 -1.09
C HIS A 71 -12.71 -4.58 -2.27
N GLN A 72 -13.05 -3.30 -2.20
CA GLN A 72 -12.53 -2.31 -3.14
C GLN A 72 -11.19 -1.80 -2.61
N VAL A 73 -10.09 -2.06 -3.32
CA VAL A 73 -8.76 -1.63 -2.88
C VAL A 73 -8.26 -0.47 -3.73
N LYS A 74 -7.69 0.55 -3.09
CA LYS A 74 -6.95 1.65 -3.73
C LYS A 74 -5.53 1.68 -3.18
N LEU A 75 -4.56 1.40 -4.06
CA LEU A 75 -3.15 1.63 -3.76
C LEU A 75 -2.82 3.11 -3.99
N LEU A 76 -2.19 3.75 -3.02
CA LEU A 76 -1.88 5.18 -3.06
C LEU A 76 -0.39 5.41 -3.29
N PRO A 77 0.02 6.42 -4.07
CA PRO A 77 1.42 6.82 -4.15
C PRO A 77 1.90 7.32 -2.78
N GLY A 78 3.08 6.88 -2.31
CA GLY A 78 3.63 7.32 -1.02
C GLY A 78 3.76 8.84 -0.89
N LYS A 79 4.06 9.55 -2.00
CA LYS A 79 4.08 11.03 -2.02
C LYS A 79 2.72 11.65 -1.69
N ALA A 80 1.63 11.04 -2.14
CA ALA A 80 0.28 11.52 -1.85
C ALA A 80 -0.07 11.28 -0.39
N VAL A 81 0.25 10.09 0.15
CA VAL A 81 0.02 9.74 1.57
C VAL A 81 0.80 10.66 2.50
N LYS A 82 2.07 10.96 2.18
CA LYS A 82 2.95 11.79 3.00
C LYS A 82 2.36 13.18 3.32
N GLY A 83 1.56 13.75 2.41
CA GLY A 83 0.90 15.04 2.64
C GLY A 83 -0.15 15.02 3.75
N PHE A 84 -0.63 13.85 4.17
CA PHE A 84 -1.65 13.66 5.21
C PHE A 84 -1.07 13.15 6.54
N VAL A 85 0.24 12.91 6.62
CA VAL A 85 0.87 12.46 7.87
C VAL A 85 1.03 13.67 8.79
N THR A 86 0.51 13.55 10.02
CA THR A 86 0.54 14.63 11.03
C THR A 86 1.33 14.19 12.25
N GLY A 87 2.43 14.87 12.57
CA GLY A 87 3.27 14.59 13.73
C GLY A 87 4.45 13.67 13.43
N ASN A 88 4.93 12.97 14.46
CA ASN A 88 6.11 12.09 14.37
C ASN A 88 5.78 10.75 13.74
N LYS A 89 6.61 10.31 12.80
CA LYS A 89 6.43 9.05 12.07
C LYS A 89 6.19 7.86 13.01
N ASN A 90 5.03 7.21 12.84
CA ASN A 90 4.72 5.90 13.40
C ASN A 90 3.62 5.22 12.57
N ASP A 91 3.52 3.90 12.69
CA ASP A 91 2.58 3.08 11.89
C ASP A 91 1.11 3.51 12.07
N ARG A 92 0.73 4.00 13.26
CA ARG A 92 -0.64 4.48 13.56
C ARG A 92 -0.99 5.73 12.77
N GLN A 93 -0.07 6.69 12.71
CA GLN A 93 -0.23 7.91 11.94
C GLN A 93 -0.19 7.63 10.44
N ASP A 94 0.67 6.70 10.00
CA ASP A 94 0.76 6.30 8.60
C ASP A 94 -0.56 5.64 8.14
N ALA A 95 -1.13 4.72 8.93
CA ALA A 95 -2.44 4.12 8.64
C ALA A 95 -3.58 5.16 8.62
N ARG A 96 -3.56 6.14 9.54
CA ARG A 96 -4.52 7.26 9.54
C ARG A 96 -4.36 8.16 8.31
N ALA A 97 -3.12 8.46 7.91
CA ALA A 97 -2.84 9.27 6.73
C ALA A 97 -3.35 8.57 5.46
N ILE A 98 -3.16 7.26 5.35
CA ILE A 98 -3.71 6.44 4.25
C ILE A 98 -5.24 6.48 4.24
N TRP A 99 -5.87 6.32 5.41
CA TRP A 99 -7.34 6.42 5.56
C TRP A 99 -7.87 7.80 5.12
N THR A 100 -7.17 8.88 5.45
CA THR A 100 -7.55 10.23 5.00
C THR A 100 -7.35 10.39 3.50
N ALA A 101 -6.20 9.96 2.98
CA ALA A 101 -5.80 10.14 1.58
C ALA A 101 -6.70 9.37 0.62
N VAL A 102 -7.14 8.16 0.97
CA VAL A 102 -7.98 7.32 0.08
C VAL A 102 -9.36 7.92 -0.19
N GLN A 103 -9.82 8.79 0.72
CA GLN A 103 -11.10 9.49 0.64
C GLN A 103 -11.02 10.76 -0.22
N GLN A 104 -9.82 11.26 -0.50
CA GLN A 104 -9.65 12.48 -1.27
C GLN A 104 -9.89 12.24 -2.77
N PRO A 105 -10.81 12.99 -3.42
CA PRO A 105 -11.14 12.78 -4.83
C PRO A 105 -9.96 13.00 -5.79
N HIS A 106 -9.04 13.89 -5.43
CA HIS A 106 -7.88 14.27 -6.26
C HIS A 106 -6.73 13.25 -6.19
N VAL A 107 -6.71 12.34 -5.21
CA VAL A 107 -5.63 11.36 -5.06
C VAL A 107 -5.84 10.21 -6.04
N LYS A 108 -5.01 10.17 -7.08
CA LYS A 108 -5.04 9.11 -8.09
C LYS A 108 -4.44 7.81 -7.55
N ALA A 109 -5.17 6.71 -7.72
CA ALA A 109 -4.70 5.39 -7.32
C ALA A 109 -3.64 4.84 -8.29
N VAL A 110 -2.70 4.08 -7.75
CA VAL A 110 -1.77 3.23 -8.50
C VAL A 110 -2.52 1.98 -8.95
N ALA A 111 -2.35 1.60 -10.21
CA ALA A 111 -2.95 0.36 -10.73
C ALA A 111 -2.49 -0.87 -9.94
N ILE A 112 -3.47 -1.70 -9.56
CA ILE A 112 -3.26 -3.06 -9.07
C ILE A 112 -2.93 -3.92 -10.28
N LYS A 113 -1.76 -4.54 -10.27
CA LYS A 113 -1.20 -5.30 -11.40
C LYS A 113 -1.47 -6.77 -11.21
N SER A 114 -1.68 -7.48 -12.31
CA SER A 114 -1.60 -8.95 -12.32
C SER A 114 -0.19 -9.41 -11.94
N GLU A 115 -0.04 -10.70 -11.66
CA GLU A 115 1.27 -11.27 -11.31
C GLU A 115 2.23 -11.21 -12.50
N GLU A 116 1.71 -11.47 -13.70
CA GLU A 116 2.43 -11.39 -14.96
C GLU A 116 2.90 -9.97 -15.25
N GLN A 117 2.01 -8.98 -15.09
CA GLN A 117 2.35 -7.56 -15.25
C GLN A 117 3.43 -7.13 -14.24
N GLN A 118 3.33 -7.58 -12.99
CA GLN A 118 4.32 -7.30 -11.95
C GLN A 118 5.67 -7.97 -12.25
N ALA A 119 5.66 -9.21 -12.74
CA ALA A 119 6.86 -9.96 -13.13
C ALA A 119 7.57 -9.30 -14.31
N MET A 120 6.83 -8.89 -15.35
CA MET A 120 7.38 -8.17 -16.50
C MET A 120 8.07 -6.85 -16.09
N LEU A 121 7.45 -6.08 -15.18
CA LEU A 121 8.08 -4.88 -14.63
C LEU A 121 9.33 -5.19 -13.81
N ALA A 122 9.36 -6.30 -13.09
CA ALA A 122 10.52 -6.73 -12.32
C ALA A 122 11.70 -7.06 -13.27
N LEU A 123 11.46 -7.80 -14.35
CA LEU A 123 12.48 -8.09 -15.38
C LEU A 123 13.05 -6.81 -15.99
N HIS A 124 12.19 -5.85 -16.34
CA HIS A 124 12.64 -4.56 -16.87
C HIS A 124 13.55 -3.81 -15.86
N ARG A 125 13.17 -3.79 -14.57
CA ARG A 125 13.96 -3.15 -13.51
C ARG A 125 15.30 -3.85 -13.29
N MET A 126 15.33 -5.18 -13.29
CA MET A 126 16.56 -5.98 -13.17
C MET A 126 17.52 -5.67 -14.32
N ARG A 127 17.02 -5.64 -15.57
CA ARG A 127 17.83 -5.24 -16.73
C ARG A 127 18.40 -3.84 -16.56
N SER A 128 17.57 -2.85 -16.20
CA SER A 128 18.04 -1.48 -15.99
C SER A 128 19.12 -1.39 -14.90
N GLN A 129 19.00 -2.18 -13.83
CA GLN A 129 20.00 -2.24 -12.77
C GLN A 129 21.32 -2.85 -13.27
N LEU A 130 21.27 -3.94 -14.02
CA LEU A 130 22.46 -4.57 -14.62
C LEU A 130 23.19 -3.61 -15.57
N VAL A 131 22.45 -2.85 -16.39
CA VAL A 131 23.04 -1.83 -17.27
C VAL A 131 23.76 -0.75 -16.45
N LYS A 132 23.15 -0.27 -15.37
CA LYS A 132 23.79 0.72 -14.47
C LYS A 132 25.06 0.17 -13.83
N PHE A 133 25.03 -1.06 -13.32
CA PHE A 133 26.21 -1.71 -12.72
C PHE A 133 27.33 -1.90 -13.74
N ARG A 134 27.02 -2.38 -14.95
CA ARG A 134 28.00 -2.50 -16.03
C ARG A 134 28.66 -1.16 -16.33
N THR A 135 27.87 -0.10 -16.51
CA THR A 135 28.41 1.24 -16.80
C THR A 135 29.27 1.77 -15.64
N ALA A 136 28.83 1.59 -14.40
CA ALA A 136 29.59 2.02 -13.22
C ALA A 136 30.95 1.29 -13.13
N GLN A 137 30.98 -0.02 -13.39
CA GLN A 137 32.23 -0.80 -13.39
C GLN A 137 33.19 -0.36 -14.50
N ILE A 138 32.70 -0.13 -15.72
CA ILE A 138 33.52 0.38 -16.84
C ILE A 138 34.14 1.73 -16.48
N ASN A 139 33.34 2.66 -15.95
CA ASN A 139 33.83 3.97 -15.55
C ASN A 139 34.84 3.89 -14.41
N GLY A 140 34.63 2.99 -13.44
CA GLY A 140 35.59 2.73 -12.37
C GLY A 140 36.93 2.24 -12.92
N LEU A 141 36.93 1.28 -13.87
CA LEU A 141 38.15 0.78 -14.49
C LEU A 141 38.89 1.88 -15.28
N ARG A 142 38.17 2.70 -16.05
CA ARG A 142 38.74 3.82 -16.81
C ARG A 142 39.38 4.91 -15.94
N GLY A 143 38.97 5.04 -14.68
CA GLY A 143 39.58 6.01 -13.77
C GLY A 143 40.87 5.51 -13.13
N LEU A 144 41.19 4.21 -13.25
CA LEU A 144 42.38 3.58 -12.67
C LEU A 144 43.51 3.36 -13.70
N LEU A 145 43.18 3.41 -14.99
CA LEU A 145 44.11 3.29 -16.12
C LEU A 145 44.36 4.67 -16.73
#